data_AF-A0A969HK88-F1
#
_entry.id   AF-A0A969HK88-F1
#
_cell.length_a   1.000
_cell.length_b   1.000
_cell.length_c   1.000
_cell.angle_alpha   90.00
_cell.angle_beta   90.00
_cell.angle_gamma   90.00
#
_symmetry.space_group_name_H-M   'P 1'
#
loop_
_entity.id
_entity.type
_entity.pdbx_description
1 polymer ?
#
loop_
_entity_poly.entity_id
_entity_poly.type
_entity_poly.pdbx_seq_one_letter_code
_entity_poly.pdbx_strand_id
1 'polypeptide(L)'
;MDKRRFFLGNVPEGEDPISMEGIDYFENCEQACKDFIRLIRKKLGREPEGSKLKLSRDFDDDSGQETIQVVYVYDEEDDSCLDFLEVLEHNPPKTWDDDSKED
;
A
#
# COMPACT_ATOMS: atom_id res chain seq x y z
N MET A 1 10.61 19.83 0.90
CA MET A 1 10.06 18.55 1.35
C MET A 1 9.92 17.68 0.13
N ASP A 2 10.97 16.92 -0.14
CA ASP A 2 10.96 15.90 -1.18
C ASP A 2 10.21 14.69 -0.64
N LYS A 3 9.10 14.34 -1.30
CA LYS A 3 8.29 13.19 -0.87
C LYS A 3 8.75 11.93 -1.57
N ARG A 4 9.00 10.88 -0.79
CA ARG A 4 9.32 9.54 -1.28
C ARG A 4 8.09 8.66 -1.36
N ARG A 5 8.23 7.52 -2.05
CA ARG A 5 7.19 6.50 -2.19
C ARG A 5 7.78 5.14 -1.84
N PHE A 6 7.08 4.42 -0.98
CA PHE A 6 7.29 3.00 -0.74
C PHE A 6 6.10 2.23 -1.31
N PHE A 7 6.37 1.17 -2.07
CA PHE A 7 5.37 0.42 -2.83
C PHE A 7 5.03 -0.89 -2.10
N LEU A 8 3.75 -1.15 -1.90
CA LEU A 8 3.26 -2.32 -1.15
C LEU A 8 2.57 -3.37 -2.01
N GLY A 9 2.29 -3.07 -3.29
CA GLY A 9 1.47 -3.91 -4.16
C GLY A 9 -0.03 -3.66 -3.99
N ASN A 10 -0.86 -4.52 -4.57
CA ASN A 10 -2.32 -4.37 -4.60
C ASN A 10 -3.08 -5.18 -3.55
N VAL A 11 -2.40 -6.11 -2.89
CA VAL A 11 -2.91 -7.02 -1.85
C VAL A 11 -1.79 -7.30 -0.82
N PRO A 12 -2.10 -7.82 0.37
CA PRO A 12 -1.11 -8.36 1.30
C PRO A 12 -0.18 -9.41 0.66
N GLU A 13 1.07 -9.51 1.12
CA GLU A 13 2.10 -10.37 0.49
C GLU A 13 1.75 -11.86 0.45
N GLY A 14 0.90 -12.34 1.36
CA GLY A 14 0.45 -13.73 1.42
C GLY A 14 -0.81 -14.03 0.62
N GLU A 15 -1.37 -13.04 -0.08
CA GLU A 15 -2.59 -13.17 -0.89
C GLU A 15 -2.25 -13.26 -2.38
N ASP A 16 -3.15 -13.88 -3.15
CA ASP A 16 -2.99 -13.93 -4.60
C ASP A 16 -3.17 -12.51 -5.21
N PRO A 17 -2.20 -12.01 -5.98
CA PRO A 17 -2.28 -10.68 -6.56
C PRO A 17 -3.41 -10.60 -7.59
N ILE A 18 -4.07 -9.44 -7.65
CA ILE A 18 -5.09 -9.20 -8.66
C ILE A 18 -4.44 -9.20 -10.06
N SER A 19 -4.85 -10.14 -10.91
CA SER A 19 -4.31 -10.34 -12.25
C SER A 19 -4.78 -9.25 -13.24
N MET A 20 -3.83 -8.73 -14.02
CA MET A 20 -4.07 -7.76 -15.10
C MET A 20 -4.86 -8.32 -16.30
N GLU A 21 -5.08 -9.63 -16.36
CA GLU A 21 -5.74 -10.28 -17.50
C GLU A 21 -7.28 -10.29 -17.40
N GLY A 22 -7.84 -9.83 -16.27
CA GLY A 22 -9.30 -9.80 -16.03
C GLY A 22 -10.01 -8.60 -16.66
N ILE A 23 -11.23 -8.82 -17.17
CA ILE A 23 -12.11 -7.77 -17.74
C ILE A 23 -12.37 -6.63 -16.74
N ASP A 24 -12.36 -6.95 -15.44
CA ASP A 24 -12.65 -6.01 -14.34
C ASP A 24 -11.40 -5.68 -13.50
N TYR A 25 -10.19 -5.80 -14.07
CA TYR A 25 -8.93 -5.58 -13.35
C TYR A 25 -8.93 -4.28 -12.55
N PHE A 26 -9.27 -3.15 -13.18
CA PHE A 26 -9.18 -1.84 -12.54
C PHE A 26 -10.11 -1.69 -11.35
N GLU A 27 -11.36 -2.16 -11.46
CA GLU A 27 -12.34 -2.08 -10.38
C GLU A 27 -11.94 -2.98 -9.21
N ASN A 28 -11.57 -4.23 -9.50
CA ASN A 28 -11.13 -5.19 -8.49
C ASN A 28 -9.86 -4.74 -7.79
N CYS A 29 -8.87 -4.25 -8.55
CA CYS A 29 -7.60 -3.80 -8.01
C CYS A 29 -7.75 -2.52 -7.17
N GLU A 30 -8.59 -1.57 -7.61
CA GLU A 30 -8.89 -0.38 -6.83
C GLU A 30 -9.59 -0.71 -5.50
N GLN A 31 -10.56 -1.63 -5.53
CA GLN A 31 -11.25 -2.05 -4.32
C GLN A 31 -10.29 -2.80 -3.36
N ALA A 32 -9.49 -3.73 -3.87
CA ALA A 32 -8.48 -4.44 -3.09
C ALA A 32 -7.47 -3.48 -2.45
N CYS A 33 -6.97 -2.49 -3.19
CA CYS A 33 -6.06 -1.48 -2.65
C CYS A 33 -6.71 -0.65 -1.52
N LYS A 34 -7.99 -0.28 -1.67
CA LYS A 34 -8.72 0.46 -0.62
C LYS A 34 -8.87 -0.39 0.65
N ASP A 35 -9.16 -1.66 0.50
CA ASP A 35 -9.31 -2.57 1.63
C ASP A 35 -7.96 -2.88 2.28
N PHE A 36 -6.89 -2.99 1.49
CA PHE A 36 -5.53 -3.16 2.03
C PHE A 36 -5.08 -1.93 2.83
N ILE A 37 -5.35 -0.72 2.35
CA ILE A 37 -5.09 0.51 3.11
C ILE A 37 -5.87 0.52 4.43
N ARG A 38 -7.14 0.09 4.42
CA ARG A 38 -7.96 0.00 5.65
C ARG A 38 -7.37 -1.01 6.63
N LEU A 39 -6.91 -2.15 6.13
CA LEU A 39 -6.29 -3.20 6.93
C LEU A 39 -4.98 -2.73 7.56
N ILE A 40 -4.09 -2.10 6.77
CA ILE A 40 -2.85 -1.49 7.29
C ILE A 40 -3.18 -0.51 8.42
N ARG A 41 -4.18 0.36 8.22
CA ARG A 41 -4.62 1.32 9.24
C ARG A 41 -5.24 0.67 10.48
N LYS A 42 -5.85 -0.51 10.33
CA LYS A 42 -6.40 -1.28 11.45
C LYS A 42 -5.29 -1.92 12.27
N LYS A 43 -4.30 -2.54 11.61
CA LYS A 43 -3.14 -3.20 12.24
C LYS A 43 -2.18 -2.18 12.84
N LEU A 44 -1.70 -1.22 12.06
CA LEU A 44 -0.60 -0.32 12.45
C LEU A 44 -1.05 1.05 12.97
N GLY A 45 -2.31 1.40 12.76
CA GLY A 45 -2.84 2.73 13.07
C GLY A 45 -2.76 3.69 11.88
N ARG A 46 -3.18 4.94 12.10
CA ARG A 46 -3.12 5.97 11.06
C ARG A 46 -1.70 6.48 10.86
N GLU A 47 -1.43 6.87 9.63
CA GLU A 47 -0.18 7.47 9.20
C GLU A 47 0.09 8.79 9.94
N PRO A 48 1.34 9.10 10.31
CA PRO A 48 1.71 10.37 10.93
C PRO A 48 1.52 11.56 9.97
N GLU A 49 1.54 12.78 10.52
CA GLU A 49 1.57 14.00 9.71
C GLU A 49 2.75 13.96 8.72
N GLY A 50 2.61 14.59 7.55
CA GLY A 50 3.62 14.52 6.49
C GLY A 50 3.51 13.29 5.58
N SER A 51 2.86 12.21 6.03
CA SER A 51 2.72 10.96 5.29
C SER A 51 1.28 10.54 4.96
N LYS A 52 1.11 9.60 4.02
CA LYS A 52 -0.18 9.04 3.62
C LYS A 52 -0.07 7.75 2.81
N LEU A 53 -0.86 6.75 3.16
CA LEU A 53 -1.21 5.62 2.30
C LEU A 53 -2.25 6.04 1.28
N LYS A 54 -1.96 5.77 0.01
CA LYS A 54 -2.84 6.07 -1.11
C LYS A 54 -2.74 5.00 -2.19
N LEU A 55 -3.73 5.02 -3.06
CA LEU A 55 -3.68 4.30 -4.32
C LEU A 55 -2.78 5.08 -5.30
N SER A 56 -1.85 4.40 -5.94
CA SER A 56 -1.08 4.87 -7.09
C SER A 56 -1.57 4.16 -8.33
N ARG A 57 -1.67 4.92 -9.43
CA ARG A 57 -1.84 4.37 -10.77
C ARG A 57 -0.60 4.76 -11.55
N ASP A 58 0.11 3.78 -12.06
CA ASP A 58 1.35 3.99 -12.81
C ASP A 58 1.17 3.36 -14.20
N PHE A 59 1.39 4.16 -15.23
CA PHE A 59 1.33 3.74 -16.62
C PHE A 59 2.77 3.53 -17.12
N ASP A 60 3.04 2.34 -17.63
CA ASP A 60 4.33 1.98 -18.21
C ASP A 60 4.23 2.15 -19.73
N ASP A 61 4.93 3.16 -20.27
CA ASP A 61 4.89 3.50 -21.69
C ASP A 61 5.48 2.41 -22.60
N ASP A 62 6.42 1.60 -22.08
CA ASP A 62 7.11 0.56 -22.86
C ASP A 62 6.23 -0.68 -23.05
N SER A 63 5.51 -1.09 -22.01
CA SER A 63 4.58 -2.21 -22.02
C SER A 63 3.16 -1.83 -22.40
N GLY A 64 2.82 -0.54 -22.31
CA GLY A 64 1.45 -0.02 -22.47
C GLY A 64 0.49 -0.48 -21.38
N GLN A 65 1.00 -0.92 -20.23
CA GLN A 65 0.21 -1.45 -19.12
C GLN A 65 -0.01 -0.38 -18.05
N GLU A 66 -1.24 -0.30 -17.53
CA GLU A 66 -1.57 0.49 -16.35
C GLU A 66 -1.65 -0.45 -15.13
N THR A 67 -0.91 -0.10 -14.08
CA THR A 67 -0.89 -0.84 -12.82
C THR A 67 -1.53 -0.02 -11.71
N ILE A 68 -2.27 -0.69 -10.83
CA ILE A 68 -2.83 -0.08 -9.61
C ILE A 68 -2.19 -0.76 -8.40
N GLN A 69 -1.74 0.04 -7.44
CA GLN A 69 -1.10 -0.45 -6.22
C GLN A 69 -1.24 0.52 -5.05
N VAL A 70 -1.01 0.02 -3.84
CA VAL A 70 -0.90 0.82 -2.62
C VAL A 70 0.52 1.37 -2.49
N VAL A 71 0.62 2.66 -2.19
CA VAL A 71 1.88 3.33 -1.89
C VAL A 71 1.77 4.11 -0.59
N TYR A 72 2.84 4.06 0.21
CA TYR A 72 3.05 4.97 1.32
C TYR A 72 3.89 6.15 0.80
N VAL A 73 3.30 7.34 0.81
CA VAL A 73 4.00 8.59 0.47
C VAL A 73 4.38 9.29 1.75
N TYR A 74 5.65 9.63 1.92
CA TYR A 74 6.15 10.15 3.17
C TYR A 74 7.23 11.21 2.95
N ASP A 75 7.43 12.04 3.97
CA ASP A 75 8.54 12.99 4.01
C ASP A 75 9.78 12.27 4.53
N GLU A 76 10.86 12.24 3.75
CA GLU A 76 12.09 11.55 4.16
C GLU A 76 12.90 12.33 5.20
N GLU A 77 12.55 13.60 5.44
CA GLU A 77 13.19 14.46 6.44
C GLU A 77 12.46 14.44 7.79
N ASP A 78 11.35 13.70 7.93
CA ASP A 78 10.55 13.58 9.16
C ASP A 78 10.73 12.19 9.80
N ASP A 79 11.32 12.16 10.99
CA ASP A 79 11.58 10.91 11.73
C ASP A 79 10.30 10.10 12.00
N SER A 80 9.16 10.74 12.25
CA SER A 80 7.89 10.03 12.48
C SER A 80 7.43 9.28 11.24
N CYS A 81 7.68 9.87 10.07
CA CYS A 81 7.39 9.26 8.78
C CYS A 81 8.26 8.02 8.53
N LEU A 82 9.53 8.08 8.92
CA LEU A 82 10.51 6.99 8.80
C LEU A 82 10.23 5.86 9.80
N ASP A 83 9.89 6.19 11.05
CA ASP A 83 9.49 5.21 12.07
C ASP A 83 8.26 4.41 11.62
N PHE A 84 7.26 5.09 11.04
CA PHE A 84 6.09 4.41 10.49
C PHE A 84 6.45 3.53 9.28
N LEU A 85 7.38 3.97 8.42
CA LEU A 85 7.88 3.16 7.31
C LEU A 85 8.56 1.88 7.81
N GLU A 86 9.43 1.98 8.81
CA GLU A 86 10.12 0.82 9.39
C GLU A 86 9.11 -0.20 9.94
N VAL A 87 8.10 0.27 10.70
CA VAL A 87 7.04 -0.60 11.21
C VAL A 87 6.22 -1.22 10.06
N LEU A 88 5.91 -0.43 9.02
CA LEU A 88 5.16 -0.90 7.86
C LEU A 88 5.92 -1.94 7.05
N GLU A 89 7.24 -1.80 6.91
CA GLU A 89 8.11 -2.73 6.19
C GLU A 89 8.32 -4.04 6.97
N HIS A 90 8.49 -3.95 8.29
CA HIS A 90 8.74 -5.12 9.14
C HIS A 90 7.48 -5.85 9.59
N ASN A 91 6.34 -5.15 9.69
CA ASN A 91 5.09 -5.71 10.17
C ASN A 91 3.87 -5.33 9.31
N PRO A 92 3.92 -5.49 7.97
CA PRO A 92 2.72 -5.29 7.15
C PRO A 92 1.66 -6.35 7.49
N PRO A 93 0.38 -6.10 7.19
CA PRO A 93 -0.59 -7.19 7.11
C PRO A 93 -0.15 -8.19 6.05
N LYS A 94 -0.09 -9.47 6.40
CA LYS A 94 0.32 -10.55 5.50
C LYS A 94 -0.84 -11.23 4.78
N THR A 95 -2.02 -11.19 5.37
CA THR A 95 -3.28 -11.75 4.84
C THR A 95 -4.43 -10.81 5.15
N TRP A 96 -5.60 -10.99 4.53
CA TRP A 96 -6.76 -10.11 4.76
C TRP A 96 -7.29 -10.11 6.20
N ASP A 97 -7.03 -11.18 6.95
CA ASP A 97 -7.43 -11.35 8.36
C ASP A 97 -6.32 -10.93 9.35
N ASP A 98 -5.17 -10.46 8.86
CA ASP A 98 -4.05 -10.01 9.69
C ASP A 98 -4.27 -8.57 10.17
N ASP A 99 -5.24 -8.40 11.06
CA ASP A 99 -5.59 -7.11 11.68
C ASP A 99 -5.13 -6.99 13.14
N SER A 100 -4.50 -8.05 13.66
CA SER A 100 -4.07 -8.16 15.03
C SER A 100 -2.77 -7.38 15.23
N LYS A 101 -2.79 -6.42 16.14
CA LYS A 101 -1.53 -5.98 16.75
C LYS A 101 -1.02 -7.19 17.53
N GLU A 102 0.14 -7.73 17.17
CA GLU A 102 0.83 -8.64 18.09
C GLU A 102 1.01 -7.88 19.41
N ASP A 103 0.32 -8.34 20.46
CA ASP A 103 0.35 -7.80 21.83
C ASP A 103 1.71 -8.05 22.51
#